data_AF-F1LFE9-F1
#
_entry.id   AF-F1LFE9-F1
#
_cell.length_a   1.000
_cell.length_b   1.000
_cell.length_c   1.000
_cell.angle_alpha   90.00
_cell.angle_beta   90.00
_cell.angle_gamma   90.00
#
_symmetry.space_group_name_H-M   'P 1'
#
loop_
_entity.id
_entity.type
_entity.pdbx_description
1 polymer ?
#
loop_
_entity_poly.entity_id
_entity_poly.type
_entity_poly.pdbx_seq_one_letter_code
_entity_poly.pdbx_strand_id
1 'polypeptide(L)'
;MKTIQRERKVLNTKRLDLDAAKSRLRKAKSLEAQSNAEADLRVAQAEFDKQAEITKLLLEGIQTAHNNQLKCLRDFVEAQMSFYAQAHQHMADLQRELSGALSADSGISLYSNSSANSPPTSVRTAVKEPTTAQQQNIERQPNAGGDASGGSK
;
A
#
# COMPACT_ATOMS: atom_id res chain seq x y z
N MET A 1 -0.34 2.00 -11.37
CA MET A 1 0.31 2.56 -12.58
C MET A 1 -0.19 1.99 -13.90
N LYS A 2 -0.39 0.67 -14.07
CA LYS A 2 -0.83 0.07 -15.35
C LYS A 2 -2.15 0.66 -15.89
N THR A 3 -3.12 0.92 -15.01
CA THR A 3 -4.39 1.59 -15.36
C THR A 3 -4.15 2.99 -15.93
N ILE A 4 -3.32 3.81 -15.27
CA ILE A 4 -2.97 5.17 -15.73
C ILE A 4 -2.35 5.13 -17.14
N GLN A 5 -1.47 4.17 -17.40
CA GLN A 5 -0.86 4.00 -18.73
C GLN A 5 -1.89 3.61 -19.79
N ARG A 6 -2.84 2.74 -19.44
CA ARG A 6 -3.94 2.35 -20.33
C ARG A 6 -4.85 3.55 -20.64
N GLU A 7 -5.33 4.25 -19.63
CA GLU A 7 -6.21 5.41 -19.83
C GLU A 7 -5.51 6.53 -20.62
N ARG A 8 -4.20 6.74 -20.40
CA ARG A 8 -3.41 7.69 -21.21
C ARG A 8 -3.34 7.29 -22.68
N LYS A 9 -3.25 5.98 -22.97
CA LYS A 9 -3.30 5.47 -24.34
C LYS A 9 -4.67 5.72 -24.97
N VAL A 10 -5.75 5.42 -24.24
CA VAL A 10 -7.13 5.67 -24.70
C VAL A 10 -7.36 7.15 -24.97
N LEU A 11 -6.89 8.04 -24.08
CA LEU A 11 -6.97 9.49 -24.25
C LEU A 11 -6.31 9.96 -25.55
N ASN A 12 -5.13 9.40 -25.88
CA ASN A 12 -4.45 9.72 -27.13
C ASN A 12 -5.26 9.27 -28.35
N THR A 13 -5.82 8.07 -28.31
CA THR A 13 -6.73 7.59 -29.37
C THR A 13 -7.93 8.51 -29.53
N LYS A 14 -8.62 8.88 -28.44
CA LYS A 14 -9.77 9.79 -28.49
C LYS A 14 -9.40 11.19 -29.01
N ARG A 15 -8.19 11.68 -28.73
CA ARG A 15 -7.67 12.92 -29.33
C ARG A 15 -7.61 12.82 -30.85
N LEU A 16 -7.09 11.73 -31.38
CA LEU A 16 -6.99 11.50 -32.83
C LEU A 16 -8.37 11.39 -33.48
N ASP A 17 -9.33 10.72 -32.82
CA ASP A 17 -10.71 10.62 -33.29
C ASP A 17 -11.37 12.01 -33.38
N LEU A 18 -11.16 12.85 -32.36
CA LEU A 18 -11.64 14.22 -32.32
C LEU A 18 -11.00 15.08 -33.41
N ASP A 19 -9.68 14.97 -33.62
CA ASP A 19 -8.97 15.66 -34.70
C ASP A 19 -9.51 15.24 -36.08
N ALA A 20 -9.80 13.96 -36.26
CA ALA A 20 -10.40 13.42 -37.48
C ALA A 20 -11.83 13.95 -37.69
N ALA A 21 -12.67 14.01 -36.65
CA ALA A 21 -14.01 14.58 -36.72
C ALA A 21 -13.99 16.07 -37.08
N LYS A 22 -13.09 16.86 -36.46
CA LYS A 22 -12.85 18.28 -36.81
C LYS A 22 -12.42 18.45 -38.26
N SER A 23 -11.64 17.51 -38.79
CA SER A 23 -11.21 17.50 -40.19
C SER A 23 -12.37 17.16 -41.14
N ARG A 24 -13.22 16.18 -40.78
CA ARG A 24 -14.41 15.81 -41.56
C ARG A 24 -15.40 16.98 -41.66
N LEU A 25 -15.69 17.66 -40.55
CA LEU A 25 -16.59 18.82 -40.56
C LEU A 25 -16.07 19.94 -41.47
N ARG A 26 -14.77 20.26 -41.40
CA ARG A 26 -14.14 21.28 -42.26
C ARG A 26 -14.20 20.94 -43.76
N LYS A 27 -14.29 19.66 -44.12
CA LYS A 27 -14.33 19.19 -45.51
C LYS A 27 -15.75 18.96 -46.04
N ALA A 28 -16.77 19.02 -45.19
CA ALA A 28 -18.15 18.76 -45.58
C ALA A 28 -18.71 19.92 -46.43
N LYS A 29 -19.22 19.58 -47.63
CA LYS A 29 -19.68 20.58 -48.61
C LYS A 29 -21.20 20.67 -48.75
N SER A 30 -21.93 19.60 -48.44
CA SER A 30 -23.39 19.62 -48.42
C SER A 30 -23.91 19.89 -47.01
N LEU A 31 -25.10 20.46 -46.91
CA LEU A 31 -25.75 20.79 -45.64
C LEU A 31 -25.98 19.54 -44.78
N GLU A 32 -26.40 18.44 -45.42
CA GLU A 32 -26.57 17.15 -44.76
C GLU A 32 -25.25 16.57 -44.25
N ALA A 33 -24.18 16.62 -45.06
CA ALA A 33 -22.86 16.15 -44.63
C ALA A 33 -22.30 17.00 -43.49
N GLN A 34 -22.58 18.31 -43.48
CA GLN A 34 -22.20 19.20 -42.37
C GLN A 34 -22.96 18.82 -41.10
N SER A 35 -24.28 18.64 -41.18
CA SER A 35 -25.10 18.25 -40.03
C SER A 35 -24.64 16.93 -39.41
N ASN A 36 -24.37 15.92 -40.24
CA ASN A 36 -23.85 14.64 -39.77
C ASN A 36 -22.45 14.77 -39.15
N ALA A 37 -21.54 15.52 -39.80
CA ALA A 37 -20.19 15.74 -39.27
C ALA A 37 -20.18 16.57 -37.97
N GLU A 38 -21.13 17.48 -37.77
CA GLU A 38 -21.33 18.20 -36.51
C GLU A 38 -21.80 17.27 -35.40
N ALA A 39 -22.73 16.36 -35.69
CA ALA A 39 -23.19 15.37 -34.73
C ALA A 39 -22.02 14.46 -34.29
N ASP A 40 -21.25 13.94 -35.24
CA ASP A 40 -20.04 13.14 -34.99
C ASP A 40 -19.01 13.91 -34.16
N LEU A 41 -18.77 15.19 -34.50
CA LEU A 41 -17.86 16.05 -33.75
C LEU A 41 -18.30 16.21 -32.29
N ARG A 42 -19.61 16.40 -32.07
CA ARG A 42 -20.19 16.57 -30.74
C ARG A 42 -19.99 15.31 -29.89
N VAL A 43 -20.17 14.13 -30.48
CA VAL A 43 -19.90 12.83 -29.83
C VAL A 43 -18.41 12.67 -29.51
N ALA A 44 -17.53 12.85 -30.50
CA ALA A 44 -16.09 12.68 -30.31
C ALA A 44 -15.52 13.64 -29.25
N GLN A 45 -16.05 14.87 -29.19
CA GLN A 45 -15.68 15.85 -28.18
C GLN A 45 -16.10 15.39 -26.78
N ALA A 46 -17.36 14.97 -26.61
CA ALA A 46 -17.85 14.48 -25.33
C ALA A 46 -17.07 13.24 -24.83
N GLU A 47 -16.71 12.33 -25.72
CA GLU A 47 -15.90 11.16 -25.38
C GLU A 47 -14.46 11.54 -24.96
N PHE A 48 -13.84 12.49 -25.66
CA PHE A 48 -12.52 12.99 -25.30
C PHE A 48 -12.55 13.68 -23.93
N ASP A 49 -13.53 14.55 -23.67
CA ASP A 49 -13.64 15.29 -22.41
C ASP A 49 -13.87 14.34 -21.23
N LYS A 50 -14.76 13.36 -21.40
CA LYS A 50 -14.96 12.29 -20.40
C LYS A 50 -13.66 11.54 -20.12
N GLN A 51 -12.91 11.17 -21.16
CA GLN A 51 -11.66 10.43 -21.01
C GLN A 51 -10.54 11.28 -20.38
N ALA A 52 -10.51 12.58 -20.68
CA ALA A 52 -9.58 13.53 -20.09
C ALA A 52 -9.82 13.63 -18.58
N GLU A 53 -11.08 13.71 -18.15
CA GLU A 53 -11.44 13.77 -16.74
C GLU A 53 -11.08 12.47 -16.00
N ILE A 54 -11.35 11.30 -16.59
CA ILE A 54 -10.92 10.00 -16.03
C ILE A 54 -9.40 9.98 -15.81
N THR A 55 -8.64 10.42 -16.82
CA THR A 55 -7.17 10.42 -16.76
C THR A 55 -6.68 11.41 -15.71
N LYS A 56 -7.29 12.59 -15.61
CA LYS A 56 -6.97 13.62 -14.62
C LYS A 56 -7.17 13.11 -13.19
N LEU A 57 -8.34 12.52 -12.89
CA LEU A 57 -8.64 11.95 -11.57
C LEU A 57 -7.62 10.86 -11.18
N LEU A 58 -7.22 10.02 -12.13
CA LEU A 58 -6.20 9.00 -11.89
C LEU A 58 -4.82 9.60 -11.55
N LEU A 59 -4.45 10.70 -12.19
CA LEU A 59 -3.18 11.40 -11.92
C LEU A 59 -3.21 12.11 -10.57
N GLU A 60 -4.33 12.75 -10.22
CA GLU A 60 -4.52 13.35 -8.88
C GLU A 60 -4.46 12.28 -7.78
N GLY A 61 -4.98 11.07 -8.04
CA GLY A 61 -4.86 9.92 -7.14
C GLY A 61 -3.43 9.47 -6.83
N ILE A 62 -2.44 9.81 -7.68
CA ILE A 62 -1.01 9.51 -7.41
C ILE A 62 -0.54 10.27 -6.17
N GLN A 63 -0.95 11.54 -6.01
CA GLN A 63 -0.54 12.35 -4.87
C GLN A 63 -1.04 11.76 -3.56
N THR A 64 -2.28 11.26 -3.56
CA THR A 64 -2.86 10.54 -2.42
C THR A 64 -2.07 9.28 -2.07
N ALA A 65 -1.68 8.47 -3.07
CA ALA A 65 -0.87 7.28 -2.85
C ALA A 65 0.52 7.62 -2.27
N HIS A 66 1.15 8.70 -2.74
CA HIS A 66 2.44 9.16 -2.21
C HIS A 66 2.34 9.61 -0.75
N ASN A 67 1.31 10.38 -0.40
CA ASN A 67 1.05 10.79 0.98
C ASN A 67 0.81 9.57 1.90
N ASN A 68 0.10 8.56 1.40
CA ASN A 68 -0.11 7.32 2.13
C ASN A 68 1.21 6.55 2.37
N GLN A 69 2.10 6.49 1.37
CA GLN A 69 3.41 5.85 1.53
C GLN A 69 4.26 6.57 2.60
N LEU A 70 4.27 7.91 2.62
CA LEU A 70 4.97 8.68 3.65
C LEU A 70 4.39 8.41 5.05
N LYS A 71 3.07 8.26 5.16
CA LYS A 71 2.43 7.86 6.41
C LYS A 71 2.93 6.48 6.85
N CYS A 72 2.90 5.48 5.97
CA CYS A 72 3.39 4.14 6.31
C CYS A 72 4.87 4.14 6.74
N LEU A 73 5.72 4.99 6.16
CA LEU A 73 7.11 5.13 6.61
C LEU A 73 7.22 5.71 8.03
N ARG A 74 6.39 6.70 8.37
CA ARG A 74 6.34 7.25 9.73
C ARG A 74 5.89 6.19 10.72
N ASP A 75 4.79 5.50 10.41
CA ASP A 75 4.24 4.43 11.25
C ASP A 75 5.28 3.30 11.46
N PHE A 76 6.05 2.96 10.42
CA PHE A 76 7.14 2.00 10.52
C PHE A 76 8.26 2.46 11.47
N VAL A 77 8.70 3.71 11.35
CA VAL A 77 9.75 4.25 12.22
C VAL A 77 9.28 4.33 13.67
N GLU A 78 8.02 4.69 13.91
CA GLU A 78 7.42 4.73 15.24
C GLU A 78 7.32 3.33 15.86
N ALA A 79 6.96 2.32 15.07
CA ALA A 79 6.99 0.92 15.50
C ALA A 79 8.41 0.45 15.87
N GLN A 80 9.42 0.80 15.06
CA GLN A 80 10.83 0.50 15.36
C GLN A 80 11.28 1.18 16.67
N MET A 81 10.97 2.46 16.84
CA MET A 81 11.32 3.21 18.03
C MET A 81 10.70 2.60 19.29
N SER A 82 9.43 2.22 19.21
CA SER A 82 8.69 1.55 20.30
C SER A 82 9.30 0.19 20.63
N PHE A 83 9.65 -0.61 19.61
CA PHE A 83 10.27 -1.91 19.80
C PHE A 83 11.60 -1.81 20.56
N TYR A 84 12.50 -0.92 20.14
CA TYR A 84 13.79 -0.77 20.80
C TYR A 84 13.68 -0.16 22.20
N ALA A 85 12.74 0.77 22.42
CA ALA A 85 12.46 1.29 23.76
C ALA A 85 11.99 0.18 24.71
N GLN A 86 11.07 -0.68 24.25
CA GLN A 86 10.58 -1.83 25.04
C GLN A 86 11.69 -2.84 25.31
N ALA A 87 12.48 -3.20 24.29
CA ALA A 87 13.61 -4.12 24.46
C ALA A 87 14.62 -3.59 25.50
N HIS A 88 14.94 -2.30 25.42
CA HIS A 88 15.84 -1.67 26.39
C HIS A 88 15.28 -1.69 27.81
N GLN A 89 13.99 -1.34 27.97
CA GLN A 89 13.30 -1.37 29.26
C GLN A 89 13.30 -2.79 29.86
N HIS A 90 12.96 -3.81 29.06
CA HIS A 90 12.98 -5.20 29.51
C HIS A 90 14.37 -5.64 29.96
N MET A 91 15.44 -5.27 29.25
CA MET A 91 16.81 -5.60 29.66
C MET A 91 17.21 -4.87 30.96
N ALA A 92 16.82 -3.61 31.13
CA ALA A 92 17.10 -2.84 32.34
C ALA A 92 16.36 -3.43 33.57
N ASP A 93 15.12 -3.85 33.39
CA ASP A 93 14.33 -4.49 34.44
C ASP A 93 14.94 -5.84 34.83
N LEU A 94 15.33 -6.66 33.85
CA LEU A 94 16.02 -7.93 34.09
C LEU A 94 17.33 -7.72 34.88
N GLN A 95 18.13 -6.70 34.54
CA GLN A 95 19.36 -6.37 35.25
C GLN A 95 19.11 -5.94 36.69
N ARG A 96 18.04 -5.17 36.95
CA ARG A 96 17.62 -4.77 38.30
C ARG A 96 17.17 -5.98 39.13
N GLU A 97 16.41 -6.90 38.54
CA GLU A 97 15.98 -8.14 39.20
C GLU A 97 17.16 -9.03 39.59
N LEU A 98 18.12 -9.26 38.68
CA LEU A 98 19.34 -10.01 39.01
C LEU A 98 20.15 -9.33 40.11
N SER A 99 20.31 -8.00 40.06
CA SER A 99 21.07 -7.25 41.07
C SER A 99 20.37 -7.25 42.44
N GLY A 100 19.04 -7.21 42.45
CA GLY A 100 18.23 -7.33 43.66
C GLY A 100 18.28 -8.72 44.28
N ALA A 101 18.27 -9.78 43.46
CA ALA A 101 18.42 -11.15 43.93
C ALA A 101 19.79 -11.41 44.58
N LEU A 102 20.87 -10.87 43.99
CA LEU A 102 22.22 -10.93 44.57
C LEU A 102 22.33 -10.13 45.89
N SER A 103 21.51 -9.10 46.06
CA SER A 103 21.46 -8.29 47.28
C SER A 103 20.64 -8.95 48.40
N ALA A 104 19.59 -9.72 48.06
CA ALA A 104 18.76 -10.44 49.03
C ALA A 104 19.44 -11.72 49.57
N ASP A 105 20.35 -12.32 48.80
CA ASP A 105 21.18 -13.47 49.22
C ASP A 105 22.53 -13.04 49.83
N SER A 106 22.77 -11.73 50.01
CA SER A 106 23.96 -11.20 50.69
C SER A 106 23.84 -11.35 52.23
N GLY A 107 23.65 -12.60 52.66
CA GLY A 107 24.22 -13.14 53.89
C GLY A 107 25.62 -13.71 53.69
N ILE A 108 26.21 -13.62 52.49
CA ILE A 108 27.60 -14.05 52.24
C ILE A 108 28.38 -12.95 51.50
N SER A 109 29.26 -12.29 52.24
CA SER A 109 30.33 -11.46 51.70
C SER A 109 31.23 -12.29 50.80
N LEU A 110 31.29 -11.95 49.51
CA LEU A 110 32.22 -12.58 48.59
C LEU A 110 32.93 -11.53 47.71
N TYR A 111 34.09 -11.11 48.23
CA TYR A 111 35.21 -10.40 47.61
C TYR A 111 34.92 -9.31 46.56
N SER A 112 35.10 -8.08 47.02
CA SER A 112 35.48 -6.93 46.19
C SER A 112 36.78 -7.22 45.44
N ASN A 113 36.79 -7.05 44.12
CA ASN A 113 38.01 -6.72 43.38
C ASN A 113 37.70 -5.77 42.23
N SER A 114 38.03 -4.50 42.43
CA SER A 114 38.04 -3.45 41.42
C SER A 114 39.19 -3.65 40.44
N SER A 115 38.90 -3.76 39.14
CA SER A 115 39.80 -3.31 38.08
C SER A 115 39.08 -3.08 36.76
N ALA A 116 39.29 -1.88 36.23
CA ALA A 116 38.75 -1.34 35.00
C ALA A 116 39.36 -2.01 33.76
N ASN A 117 38.54 -2.29 32.75
CA ASN A 117 38.68 -1.87 31.34
C ASN A 117 37.75 -2.69 30.41
N SER A 118 37.04 -1.96 29.55
CA SER A 118 36.13 -2.32 28.45
C SER A 118 36.81 -2.97 27.21
N PRO A 119 36.13 -3.28 26.06
CA PRO A 119 34.84 -3.95 25.74
C PRO A 119 35.05 -5.10 24.67
N PRO A 120 34.13 -5.37 23.71
CA PRO A 120 32.99 -6.30 23.72
C PRO A 120 33.24 -7.61 22.92
N THR A 121 32.41 -8.65 23.07
CA THR A 121 32.28 -9.69 22.02
C THR A 121 30.87 -10.26 21.93
N SER A 122 30.34 -10.16 20.72
CA SER A 122 29.09 -10.73 20.22
C SER A 122 29.25 -12.22 19.94
N VAL A 123 28.40 -13.09 20.50
CA VAL A 123 28.01 -14.37 19.89
C VAL A 123 26.59 -14.78 20.33
N ARG A 124 25.75 -15.06 19.32
CA ARG A 124 24.53 -15.93 19.23
C ARG A 124 24.39 -17.02 20.32
N THR A 125 23.25 -17.63 20.65
CA THR A 125 21.94 -17.93 20.03
C THR A 125 21.11 -18.57 21.13
N ALA A 126 19.79 -18.38 21.18
CA ALA A 126 18.82 -19.47 21.39
C ALA A 126 17.40 -18.95 21.22
N VAL A 127 16.82 -19.33 20.08
CA VAL A 127 15.39 -19.24 19.80
C VAL A 127 14.65 -20.10 20.82
N LYS A 128 13.63 -19.53 21.47
CA LYS A 128 12.46 -20.28 21.93
C LYS A 128 11.21 -19.46 21.64
N GLU A 129 10.48 -19.89 20.62
CA GLU A 129 9.05 -19.63 20.53
C GLU A 129 8.34 -20.13 21.80
N PRO A 130 7.24 -19.47 22.16
CA PRO A 130 6.05 -20.22 22.52
C PRO A 130 4.88 -19.81 21.63
N THR A 131 4.41 -20.78 20.86
CA THR A 131 3.08 -20.83 20.27
C THR A 131 2.01 -20.74 21.37
N THR A 132 1.05 -19.83 21.23
CA THR A 132 -0.35 -20.08 21.65
C THR A 132 -1.29 -19.27 20.75
N ALA A 133 -2.27 -19.99 20.20
CA ALA A 133 -3.26 -19.54 19.24
C ALA A 133 -4.51 -18.91 19.89
N GLN A 134 -5.39 -18.41 19.01
CA GLN A 134 -6.83 -18.05 19.15
C GLN A 134 -7.12 -16.54 19.29
N GLN A 135 -8.07 -15.91 18.59
CA GLN A 135 -8.98 -16.22 17.47
C GLN A 135 -9.76 -14.92 17.15
N GLN A 136 -10.08 -14.64 15.87
CA GLN A 136 -11.34 -14.05 15.33
C GLN A 136 -11.10 -13.64 13.86
N ASN A 137 -11.26 -14.55 12.90
CA ASN A 137 -12.47 -14.78 12.09
C ASN A 137 -13.17 -13.50 11.57
N ILE A 138 -12.90 -13.14 10.31
CA ILE A 138 -13.88 -12.52 9.41
C ILE A 138 -13.81 -13.25 8.06
N GLU A 139 -14.97 -13.79 7.70
CA GLU A 139 -15.29 -14.68 6.60
C GLU A 139 -15.12 -14.01 5.22
N ARG A 140 -14.41 -14.70 4.31
CA ARG A 140 -14.51 -14.43 2.86
C ARG A 140 -15.33 -15.53 2.20
N GLN A 141 -16.51 -15.18 1.70
CA GLN A 141 -17.24 -16.00 0.73
C GLN A 141 -16.50 -16.04 -0.62
N PRO A 142 -16.43 -17.21 -1.29
CA PRO A 142 -16.14 -17.29 -2.71
C PRO A 142 -17.44 -17.45 -3.53
N ASN A 143 -17.38 -16.82 -4.70
CA ASN A 143 -18.28 -16.86 -5.83
C ASN A 143 -18.79 -18.28 -6.19
N ALA A 144 -20.11 -18.48 -6.24
CA ALA A 144 -20.75 -19.67 -6.77
C ALA A 144 -20.97 -19.52 -8.28
N GLY A 145 -20.23 -20.30 -9.08
CA GLY A 145 -20.58 -20.58 -10.47
C GLY A 145 -21.79 -21.53 -10.49
N GLY A 146 -22.87 -21.09 -11.12
CA GLY A 146 -24.04 -21.92 -11.40
C GLY A 146 -23.78 -22.78 -12.63
N ASP A 147 -23.80 -24.09 -12.45
CA ASP A 147 -23.98 -25.05 -13.54
C ASP A 147 -25.23 -25.87 -13.19
N ALA A 148 -26.33 -25.60 -13.91
CA ALA A 148 -27.60 -26.27 -13.75
C ALA A 148 -27.83 -27.17 -14.96
N SER A 149 -27.44 -28.44 -14.83
CA SER A 149 -27.92 -29.54 -15.67
C SER A 149 -29.03 -30.26 -14.93
N GLY A 150 -30.24 -30.24 -15.50
CA GLY A 150 -31.44 -30.88 -14.96
C GLY A 150 -32.41 -31.31 -16.06
N GLY A 151 -32.24 -32.54 -16.52
CA GLY A 151 -33.26 -33.56 -16.83
C GLY A 151 -34.61 -33.21 -17.47
N SER A 152 -34.81 -33.83 -18.65
CA SER A 152 -35.99 -34.61 -19.07
C SER A 152 -37.38 -33.96 -19.17
N LYS A 153 -37.85 -33.85 -20.42
CA LYS A 153 -39.08 -34.46 -20.93
C LYS A 153 -38.96 -34.70 -22.43
#